data_AF-A0A158KIX8-F1
#
_entry.id   AF-A0A158KIX8-F1
#
_cell.length_a   1.000
_cell.length_b   1.000
_cell.length_c   1.000
_cell.angle_alpha   90.00
_cell.angle_beta   90.00
_cell.angle_gamma   90.00
#
_symmetry.space_group_name_H-M   'P 1'
#
loop_
_entity.id
_entity.type
_entity.pdbx_description
1 polymer ?
#
loop_
_entity_poly.entity_id
_entity_poly.type
_entity_poly.pdbx_seq_one_letter_code
_entity_poly.pdbx_strand_id
1 'polypeptide(L)'
;MCLLDTYAHERWLPWHSWFIFQRGRASRLWHAIAEKSLNQRVSYIADKLVAIADNLLIRRGRVSHRTADPVEEFMPPMLRRLRETFRTATNNYRPRPYYGGPIVYVRASTRLHDRGDPLLLWRSVARRGLTITEVPCDHSAIIAESAVHRTAAALDRANGDPVADELPHHATTAVFGGPR
;
A
#
# COMPACT_ATOMS: atom_id res chain seq x y z
N MET A 1 12.57 12.93 8.46
CA MET A 1 11.59 11.83 8.62
C MET A 1 11.31 11.27 7.25
N CYS A 2 11.26 9.93 7.11
CA CYS A 2 10.99 9.27 5.85
C CYS A 2 9.71 8.40 5.94
N LEU A 3 8.92 8.41 4.89
CA LEU A 3 7.78 7.53 4.65
C LEU A 3 8.08 6.69 3.41
N LEU A 4 7.92 5.36 3.53
CA LEU A 4 8.11 4.43 2.43
C LEU A 4 6.78 3.78 2.07
N ASP A 5 6.26 4.12 0.90
CA ASP A 5 5.00 3.69 0.28
C ASP A 5 3.88 3.34 1.25
N THR A 6 3.71 4.20 2.26
CA THR A 6 2.87 3.89 3.42
C THR A 6 1.42 4.27 3.12
N TYR A 7 0.52 3.31 3.24
CA TYR A 7 -0.92 3.53 3.12
C TYR A 7 -1.56 3.65 4.50
N ALA A 8 -2.39 4.68 4.67
CA ALA A 8 -3.30 4.75 5.81
C ALA A 8 -4.64 4.10 5.47
N HIS A 9 -5.40 3.73 6.51
CA HIS A 9 -6.75 3.24 6.31
C HIS A 9 -7.66 4.29 5.64
N GLU A 10 -8.54 3.85 4.74
CA GLU A 10 -9.42 4.72 3.93
C GLU A 10 -10.27 5.69 4.75
N ARG A 11 -10.57 5.35 6.01
CA ARG A 11 -11.35 6.18 6.94
C ARG A 11 -10.66 7.48 7.35
N TRP A 12 -9.34 7.56 7.17
CA TRP A 12 -8.54 8.73 7.50
C TRP A 12 -8.16 9.53 6.25
N LEU A 13 -8.60 9.11 5.06
CA LEU A 13 -8.39 9.89 3.85
C LEU A 13 -9.25 11.16 3.90
N PRO A 14 -8.75 12.29 3.36
CA PRO A 14 -9.58 13.45 3.09
C PRO A 14 -10.78 13.07 2.22
N TRP A 15 -11.92 13.72 2.45
CA TRP A 15 -13.18 13.43 1.76
C TRP A 15 -13.03 13.33 0.24
N HIS A 16 -12.26 14.22 -0.39
CA HIS A 16 -12.04 14.19 -1.84
C HIS A 16 -11.33 12.91 -2.32
N SER A 17 -10.23 12.52 -1.68
CA SER A 17 -9.53 11.25 -1.98
C SER A 17 -10.42 10.05 -1.74
N TRP A 18 -11.22 10.09 -0.68
CA TRP A 18 -12.19 9.05 -0.37
C TRP A 18 -13.26 8.94 -1.47
N PHE A 19 -13.85 10.05 -1.92
CA PHE A 19 -14.85 10.05 -3.00
C PHE A 19 -14.29 9.50 -4.31
N ILE A 20 -13.08 9.92 -4.72
CA ILE A 20 -12.42 9.38 -5.91
C ILE A 20 -12.21 7.88 -5.78
N PHE A 21 -11.74 7.42 -4.62
CA PHE A 21 -11.55 6.00 -4.35
C PHE A 21 -12.87 5.22 -4.41
N GLN A 22 -13.94 5.71 -3.79
CA GLN A 22 -15.25 5.05 -3.82
C GLN A 22 -15.85 5.01 -5.22
N ARG A 23 -15.69 6.07 -6.04
CA ARG A 23 -16.16 6.08 -7.43
C ARG A 23 -15.44 5.03 -8.27
N GLY A 24 -14.11 4.95 -8.13
CA GLY A 24 -13.31 3.91 -8.79
C GLY A 24 -13.70 2.50 -8.34
N ARG A 25 -13.92 2.30 -7.04
CA ARG A 25 -14.40 1.04 -6.48
C ARG A 25 -15.77 0.67 -7.05
N ALA A 26 -16.72 1.58 -7.04
CA ALA A 26 -18.05 1.36 -7.60
C ALA A 26 -17.97 1.00 -9.08
N SER A 27 -17.24 1.75 -9.89
CA SER A 27 -17.06 1.47 -11.33
C SER A 27 -16.48 0.07 -11.57
N ARG A 28 -15.49 -0.37 -10.80
CA ARG A 28 -14.94 -1.74 -10.90
C ARG A 28 -15.96 -2.80 -10.52
N LEU A 29 -16.76 -2.56 -9.49
CA LEU A 29 -17.86 -3.47 -9.14
C LEU A 29 -18.90 -3.53 -10.24
N TRP A 30 -19.25 -2.38 -10.81
CA TRP A 30 -20.16 -2.31 -11.95
C TRP A 30 -19.63 -3.07 -13.16
N HIS A 31 -18.34 -2.94 -13.51
CA HIS A 31 -17.72 -3.72 -14.58
C HIS A 31 -17.70 -5.23 -14.27
N ALA A 32 -17.28 -5.62 -13.06
CA ALA A 32 -17.26 -7.03 -12.65
C ALA A 32 -18.66 -7.67 -12.59
N ILE A 33 -19.69 -6.88 -12.29
CA ILE A 33 -21.10 -7.30 -12.34
C ILE A 33 -21.57 -7.36 -13.79
N ALA A 34 -21.22 -6.38 -14.62
CA ALA A 34 -21.59 -6.32 -16.03
C ALA A 34 -21.07 -7.53 -16.82
N GLU A 35 -19.89 -8.04 -16.48
CA GLU A 35 -19.29 -9.23 -17.11
C GLU A 35 -19.89 -10.57 -16.65
N LYS A 36 -20.70 -10.61 -15.59
CA LYS A 36 -21.26 -11.85 -15.03
C LYS A 36 -22.72 -12.07 -15.45
N SER A 37 -23.14 -13.34 -15.56
CA SER A 37 -24.54 -13.71 -15.87
C SER A 37 -25.49 -13.39 -14.71
N LEU A 38 -26.78 -13.13 -15.01
CA LEU A 38 -27.80 -12.66 -14.06
C LEU A 38 -27.86 -13.45 -12.73
N ASN A 39 -27.68 -14.78 -12.76
CA ASN A 39 -27.71 -15.61 -11.56
C ASN A 39 -26.44 -15.49 -10.70
N GLN A 40 -25.28 -15.19 -11.30
CA GLN A 40 -24.04 -14.90 -10.56
C GLN A 40 -24.01 -13.47 -9.99
N ARG A 41 -24.74 -12.53 -10.60
CA ARG A 41 -24.86 -11.14 -10.11
C ARG A 41 -25.53 -11.08 -8.75
N VAL A 42 -26.58 -11.87 -8.52
CA VAL A 42 -27.33 -11.87 -7.25
C VAL A 42 -26.48 -12.37 -6.09
N SER A 43 -25.76 -13.49 -6.26
CA SER A 43 -24.85 -14.01 -5.23
C SER A 43 -23.71 -13.05 -4.93
N TYR A 44 -23.13 -12.42 -5.97
CA TYR A 44 -22.05 -11.45 -5.80
C TYR A 44 -22.51 -10.16 -5.07
N ILE A 45 -23.70 -9.66 -5.39
CA ILE A 45 -24.31 -8.52 -4.72
C ILE A 45 -24.61 -8.86 -3.26
N ALA A 46 -25.17 -10.04 -2.98
CA ALA A 46 -25.42 -10.50 -1.62
C ALA A 46 -24.11 -10.57 -0.79
N ASP A 47 -23.05 -11.15 -1.35
CA ASP A 47 -21.74 -11.21 -0.68
C ASP A 47 -21.13 -9.81 -0.45
N LYS A 48 -21.30 -8.89 -1.39
CA LYS A 48 -20.87 -7.49 -1.25
C LYS A 48 -21.67 -6.72 -0.21
N LEU A 49 -22.98 -6.93 -0.12
CA LEU A 49 -23.84 -6.28 0.89
C LEU A 49 -23.48 -6.75 2.30
N VAL A 50 -23.19 -8.05 2.46
CA VAL A 50 -22.63 -8.58 3.72
C VAL A 50 -21.30 -7.92 4.03
N ALA A 51 -20.40 -7.74 3.05
CA ALA A 51 -19.12 -7.06 3.25
C ALA A 51 -19.28 -5.56 3.61
N ILE A 52 -20.31 -4.89 3.09
CA ILE A 52 -20.62 -3.50 3.45
C ILE A 52 -21.16 -3.41 4.88
N ALA A 53 -22.07 -4.32 5.26
CA ALA A 53 -22.57 -4.43 6.62
C ALA A 53 -21.44 -4.70 7.63
N ASP A 54 -20.52 -5.59 7.30
CA ASP A 54 -19.32 -5.88 8.10
C ASP A 54 -18.40 -4.65 8.22
N ASN A 55 -18.17 -3.91 7.13
CA ASN A 55 -17.39 -2.68 7.19
C ASN A 55 -18.04 -1.58 8.05
N LEU A 56 -19.38 -1.51 8.07
CA LEU A 56 -20.12 -0.61 8.96
C LEU A 56 -19.99 -1.04 10.43
N LEU A 57 -19.95 -2.34 10.71
CA LEU A 57 -19.67 -2.88 12.05
C LEU A 57 -18.24 -2.58 12.49
N ILE A 58 -17.25 -2.70 11.60
CA ILE A 58 -15.85 -2.28 11.85
C ILE A 58 -15.77 -0.79 12.12
N ARG A 59 -16.48 0.04 11.35
CA ARG A 59 -16.55 1.50 11.57
C ARG A 59 -17.17 1.86 12.93
N ARG A 60 -18.02 0.97 13.48
CA ARG A 60 -18.59 1.05 14.82
C ARG A 60 -17.75 0.35 15.91
N GLY A 61 -16.53 -0.09 15.59
CA GLY A 61 -15.58 -0.65 16.56
C GLY A 61 -15.78 -2.13 16.88
N ARG A 62 -16.59 -2.86 16.11
CA ARG A 62 -16.77 -4.32 16.28
C ARG A 62 -15.85 -5.09 15.34
N VAL A 63 -15.34 -6.24 15.81
CA VAL A 63 -14.46 -7.12 15.05
C VAL A 63 -15.27 -7.87 13.99
N SER A 64 -15.03 -7.58 12.71
CA SER A 64 -15.60 -8.37 11.61
C SER A 64 -15.02 -9.78 11.61
N HIS A 65 -15.91 -10.75 11.41
CA HIS A 65 -15.63 -12.18 11.43
C HIS A 65 -15.50 -12.80 10.03
N ARG A 66 -15.52 -12.02 8.94
CA ARG A 66 -15.38 -12.64 7.62
C ARG A 66 -13.92 -12.98 7.32
N THR A 67 -13.79 -14.26 7.05
CA THR A 67 -12.65 -15.11 6.76
C THR A 67 -11.67 -14.49 5.78
N ALA A 68 -10.42 -14.44 6.23
CA ALA A 68 -9.29 -15.05 5.54
C ALA A 68 -9.32 -14.94 4.01
N ASP A 69 -8.43 -14.07 3.50
CA ASP A 69 -7.69 -14.35 2.26
C ASP A 69 -7.48 -15.88 2.14
N PRO A 70 -7.68 -16.54 0.98
CA PRO A 70 -7.46 -17.99 0.87
C PRO A 70 -6.07 -18.42 1.40
N VAL A 71 -5.11 -17.49 1.35
CA VAL A 71 -3.75 -17.61 1.91
C VAL A 71 -3.72 -17.61 3.45
N GLU A 72 -4.64 -16.90 4.12
CA GLU A 72 -4.75 -16.86 5.59
C GLU A 72 -5.22 -18.21 6.19
N GLU A 73 -5.91 -19.05 5.41
CA GLU A 73 -6.32 -20.39 5.85
C GLU A 73 -5.10 -21.32 6.01
N PHE A 74 -4.10 -21.18 5.13
CA PHE A 74 -2.85 -21.95 5.18
C PHE A 74 -1.79 -21.35 6.11
N MET A 75 -2.09 -20.22 6.75
CA MET A 75 -1.12 -19.51 7.56
C MET A 75 -1.05 -20.06 8.99
N PRO A 76 0.16 -20.33 9.54
CA PRO A 76 0.33 -20.74 10.93
C PRO A 76 -0.41 -19.81 11.92
N PRO A 77 -0.98 -20.35 13.01
CA PRO A 77 -1.82 -19.57 13.94
C PRO A 77 -1.16 -18.29 14.48
N MET A 78 0.16 -18.33 14.70
CA MET A 78 0.93 -17.18 15.17
C MET A 78 0.94 -16.04 14.13
N LEU A 79 1.16 -16.34 12.86
CA LEU A 79 1.17 -15.35 11.78
C LEU A 79 -0.22 -14.77 11.53
N ARG A 80 -1.28 -15.57 11.70
CA ARG A 80 -2.67 -15.07 11.67
C ARG A 80 -2.91 -14.01 12.74
N ARG A 81 -2.57 -14.29 14.00
CA ARG A 81 -2.68 -13.32 15.11
C ARG A 81 -1.86 -12.06 14.86
N LEU A 82 -0.65 -12.20 14.33
CA LEU A 82 0.22 -11.09 13.99
C LEU A 82 -0.45 -10.20 12.93
N ARG A 83 -0.96 -10.79 11.85
CA ARG A 83 -1.64 -10.08 10.76
C ARG A 83 -2.91 -9.38 11.24
N GLU A 84 -3.71 -10.03 12.07
CA GLU A 84 -4.90 -9.42 12.69
C GLU A 84 -4.55 -8.20 13.55
N THR A 85 -3.45 -8.29 14.30
CA THR A 85 -2.94 -7.20 15.13
C THR A 85 -2.46 -6.04 14.25
N PHE A 86 -1.66 -6.31 13.22
CA PHE A 86 -1.24 -5.30 12.25
C PHE A 86 -2.43 -4.65 11.54
N ARG A 87 -3.42 -5.43 11.13
CA ARG A 87 -4.66 -4.94 10.50
C ARG A 87 -5.38 -4.00 11.45
N THR A 88 -5.55 -4.39 12.71
CA THR A 88 -6.20 -3.56 13.73
C THR A 88 -5.44 -2.27 14.00
N ALA A 89 -4.11 -2.34 14.14
CA ALA A 89 -3.25 -1.18 14.34
C ALA A 89 -3.32 -0.22 13.15
N THR A 90 -3.16 -0.74 11.93
CA THR A 90 -3.22 0.03 10.68
C THR A 90 -4.58 0.69 10.50
N ASN A 91 -5.65 -0.04 10.82
CA ASN A 91 -6.99 0.52 10.77
C ASN A 91 -7.06 1.71 11.72
N ASN A 92 -6.66 1.54 12.99
CA ASN A 92 -6.88 2.52 14.07
C ASN A 92 -5.86 3.67 14.09
N TYR A 93 -4.75 3.54 13.37
CA TYR A 93 -3.74 4.59 13.31
C TYR A 93 -4.28 5.84 12.62
N ARG A 94 -4.31 6.94 13.36
CA ARG A 94 -4.67 8.28 12.88
C ARG A 94 -3.41 9.12 12.78
N PRO A 95 -2.90 9.39 11.56
CA PRO A 95 -1.75 10.28 11.39
C PRO A 95 -2.01 11.65 12.01
N ARG A 96 -1.09 12.11 12.86
CA ARG A 96 -1.13 13.44 13.47
C ARG A 96 -0.22 14.39 12.68
N PRO A 97 -0.48 15.70 12.69
CA PRO A 97 0.42 16.68 12.10
C PRO A 97 1.84 16.54 12.63
N TYR A 98 2.82 16.52 11.72
CA TYR A 98 4.24 16.44 12.01
C TYR A 98 4.90 17.80 11.80
N TYR A 99 5.57 18.29 12.84
CA TYR A 99 6.22 19.60 12.88
C TYR A 99 7.75 19.51 12.94
N GLY A 100 8.33 18.30 13.00
CA GLY A 100 9.76 18.11 13.22
C GLY A 100 10.64 18.45 12.01
N GLY A 101 10.08 18.66 10.82
CA GLY A 101 10.82 19.00 9.61
C GLY A 101 10.12 18.51 8.33
N PRO A 102 10.75 18.67 7.17
CA PRO A 102 10.26 18.09 5.93
C PRO A 102 10.15 16.58 6.03
N ILE A 103 9.14 16.01 5.37
CA ILE A 103 8.98 14.58 5.20
C ILE A 103 9.43 14.20 3.79
N VAL A 104 10.28 13.19 3.69
CA VAL A 104 10.57 12.51 2.42
C VAL A 104 9.58 11.36 2.27
N TYR A 105 8.87 11.30 1.15
CA TYR A 105 7.92 10.25 0.83
C TYR A 105 8.34 9.54 -0.46
N VAL A 106 8.91 8.35 -0.31
CA VAL A 106 9.24 7.48 -1.44
C VAL A 106 8.08 6.54 -1.67
N ARG A 107 7.47 6.58 -2.85
CA ARG A 107 6.28 5.78 -3.18
C ARG A 107 6.48 4.93 -4.42
N ALA A 108 5.76 3.82 -4.49
CA ALA A 108 5.72 3.01 -5.69
C ALA A 108 4.90 3.72 -6.79
N SER A 109 5.31 3.57 -8.05
CA SER A 109 4.57 4.08 -9.20
C SER A 109 3.23 3.35 -9.37
N THR A 110 3.23 2.05 -9.13
CA THR A 110 2.04 1.21 -9.20
C THR A 110 1.36 1.18 -7.84
N ARG A 111 0.16 1.78 -7.79
CA ARG A 111 -0.64 1.88 -6.57
C ARG A 111 -1.22 0.53 -6.16
N LEU A 112 -1.31 0.33 -4.85
CA LEU A 112 -2.01 -0.83 -4.29
C LEU A 112 -3.51 -0.72 -4.60
N HIS A 113 -4.02 -1.67 -5.38
CA HIS A 113 -5.34 -1.58 -6.04
C HIS A 113 -6.53 -1.38 -5.08
N ASP A 114 -6.43 -1.94 -3.87
CA ASP A 114 -7.49 -1.90 -2.85
C ASP A 114 -7.30 -0.79 -1.81
N ARG A 115 -6.39 0.16 -2.05
CA ARG A 115 -6.16 1.31 -1.17
C ARG A 115 -6.37 2.63 -1.91
N GLY A 116 -6.96 3.60 -1.20
CA GLY A 116 -7.07 4.97 -1.70
C GLY A 116 -5.71 5.67 -1.71
N ASP A 117 -5.55 6.67 -2.57
CA ASP A 117 -4.29 7.42 -2.69
C ASP A 117 -4.03 8.22 -1.40
N PRO A 118 -2.96 7.91 -0.64
CA PRO A 118 -2.71 8.53 0.65
C PRO A 118 -2.03 9.90 0.49
N LEU A 119 -1.73 10.36 -0.73
CA LEU A 119 -0.93 11.55 -0.95
C LEU A 119 -1.49 12.81 -0.29
N LEU A 120 -2.79 13.06 -0.41
CA LEU A 120 -3.42 14.23 0.22
C LEU A 120 -3.40 14.15 1.75
N LEU A 121 -3.50 12.94 2.31
CA LEU A 121 -3.35 12.72 3.74
C LEU A 121 -1.93 13.09 4.20
N TRP A 122 -0.90 12.58 3.53
CA TRP A 122 0.48 12.85 3.90
C TRP A 122 0.86 14.33 3.72
N ARG A 123 0.32 15.01 2.70
CA ARG A 123 0.45 16.48 2.57
C ARG A 123 -0.15 17.23 3.76
N SER A 124 -1.28 16.77 4.28
CA SER A 124 -1.92 17.39 5.46
C SER A 124 -1.14 17.16 6.77
N VAL A 125 -0.41 16.04 6.84
CA VAL A 125 0.43 15.65 7.98
C VAL A 125 1.74 16.43 7.98
N ALA A 126 2.38 16.59 6.82
CA ALA A 126 3.71 17.17 6.68
C ALA A 126 3.70 18.71 6.77
N ARG A 127 3.61 19.28 7.98
CA ARG A 127 3.45 20.74 8.17
C ARG A 127 4.66 21.56 7.76
N ARG A 128 5.83 20.94 7.61
CA ARG A 128 7.07 21.58 7.17
C ARG A 128 7.53 21.14 5.78
N GLY A 129 6.60 20.65 4.95
CA GLY A 129 6.86 20.27 3.57
C GLY A 129 6.94 18.75 3.37
N LEU A 130 6.62 18.33 2.15
CA LEU A 130 6.61 16.95 1.71
C LEU A 130 7.35 16.84 0.37
N THR A 131 8.49 16.16 0.35
CA THR A 131 9.21 15.79 -0.87
C THR A 131 8.74 14.42 -1.30
N ILE A 132 8.39 14.25 -2.57
CA ILE A 132 7.84 12.99 -3.10
C ILE A 132 8.79 12.46 -4.16
N THR A 133 9.12 11.17 -4.07
CA THR A 133 9.90 10.48 -5.10
C THR A 133 9.19 9.19 -5.47
N GLU A 134 8.93 8.99 -6.76
CA GLU A 134 8.29 7.78 -7.26
C GLU A 134 9.35 6.78 -7.75
N VAL A 135 9.19 5.52 -7.37
CA VAL A 135 10.03 4.41 -7.81
C VAL A 135 9.21 3.51 -8.75
N PRO A 136 9.70 3.19 -9.97
CA PRO A 136 9.00 2.36 -10.92
C PRO A 136 8.93 0.90 -10.44
N CYS A 137 7.91 0.59 -9.65
CA CYS A 137 7.65 -0.69 -9.00
C CYS A 137 6.21 -0.73 -8.45
N ASP A 138 5.80 -1.88 -7.92
CA ASP A 138 4.60 -2.00 -7.09
C ASP A 138 4.91 -1.88 -5.59
N HIS A 139 3.85 -1.77 -4.79
CA HIS A 139 3.92 -1.61 -3.34
C HIS A 139 4.75 -2.69 -2.64
N SER A 140 4.61 -3.95 -3.05
CA SER A 140 5.37 -5.07 -2.47
C SER A 140 6.82 -5.09 -2.93
N ALA A 141 7.07 -4.67 -4.18
CA ALA A 141 8.38 -4.70 -4.81
C ALA A 141 9.30 -3.58 -4.31
N ILE A 142 8.79 -2.52 -3.68
CA ILE A 142 9.59 -1.35 -3.29
C ILE A 142 10.74 -1.68 -2.32
N ILE A 143 10.61 -2.75 -1.53
CA ILE A 143 11.64 -3.28 -0.63
C ILE A 143 12.29 -4.58 -1.14
N ALA A 144 11.83 -5.10 -2.27
CA ALA A 144 12.38 -6.31 -2.87
C ALA A 144 13.63 -6.00 -3.70
N GLU A 145 14.46 -7.02 -3.92
CA GLU A 145 15.72 -6.91 -4.68
C GLU A 145 15.53 -6.20 -6.04
N SER A 146 14.40 -6.44 -6.71
CA SER A 146 14.07 -5.83 -8.01
C SER A 146 14.00 -4.30 -8.01
N ALA A 147 13.77 -3.66 -6.85
CA ALA A 147 13.65 -2.20 -6.76
C ALA A 147 14.38 -1.55 -5.58
N VAL A 148 14.87 -2.32 -4.59
CA VAL A 148 15.45 -1.80 -3.34
C VAL A 148 16.61 -0.83 -3.59
N HIS A 149 17.47 -1.09 -4.59
CA HIS A 149 18.57 -0.18 -4.94
C HIS A 149 18.08 1.16 -5.49
N ARG A 150 17.01 1.16 -6.30
CA ARG A 150 16.38 2.39 -6.79
C ARG A 150 15.70 3.15 -5.65
N THR A 151 15.07 2.42 -4.73
CA THR A 151 14.46 2.97 -3.52
C THR A 151 15.51 3.62 -2.62
N ALA A 152 16.64 2.96 -2.37
CA ALA A 152 17.75 3.51 -1.58
C ALA A 152 18.32 4.78 -2.22
N ALA A 153 18.64 4.74 -3.52
CA ALA A 153 19.14 5.92 -4.22
C ALA A 153 18.14 7.09 -4.22
N ALA A 154 16.83 6.81 -4.21
CA ALA A 154 15.80 7.84 -4.04
C ALA A 154 15.81 8.47 -2.65
N LEU A 155 16.09 7.68 -1.61
CA LEU A 155 16.23 8.17 -0.23
C LEU A 155 17.47 9.05 -0.05
N ASP A 156 18.62 8.60 -0.56
CA ASP A 156 19.90 9.31 -0.42
C ASP A 156 19.81 10.71 -1.05
N ARG A 157 19.33 10.77 -2.31
CA ARG A 157 19.09 12.05 -3.01
C ARG A 157 18.15 12.97 -2.24
N ALA A 158 17.12 12.43 -1.62
CA ALA A 158 16.12 13.23 -0.90
C ALA A 158 16.63 13.73 0.47
N ASN A 159 17.61 13.06 1.07
CA ASN A 159 18.25 13.49 2.30
C ASN A 159 19.40 14.50 2.07
N GLY A 160 19.75 14.76 0.81
CA GLY A 160 20.86 15.65 0.46
C GLY A 160 22.23 14.99 0.65
N ASP A 161 22.26 13.66 0.82
CA ASP A 161 23.49 12.91 0.68
C ASP A 161 23.80 12.82 -0.82
N PRO A 162 24.93 13.40 -1.28
CA PRO A 162 25.38 13.14 -2.64
C PRO A 162 25.60 11.64 -2.73
N VAL A 163 24.76 10.96 -3.52
CA VAL A 163 25.00 9.56 -3.89
C VAL A 163 26.44 9.50 -4.38
N ALA A 164 27.23 8.64 -3.73
CA ALA A 164 28.53 8.21 -4.22
C ALA A 164 28.41 7.93 -5.71
N ASP A 165 29.04 8.77 -6.52
CA ASP A 165 29.07 8.73 -7.98
C ASP A 165 29.94 7.56 -8.50
N GLU A 166 29.95 6.45 -7.75
CA GLU A 166 30.70 5.24 -8.05
C GLU A 166 29.76 4.03 -7.98
N LEU A 167 28.91 3.91 -8.99
CA LEU A 167 28.67 2.57 -9.53
C LEU A 167 29.87 2.28 -10.44
N PRO A 168 30.74 1.31 -10.12
CA PRO A 168 31.89 1.03 -10.97
C PRO A 168 31.44 0.58 -12.36
N HIS A 169 32.05 1.20 -13.37
CA HIS A 169 32.02 0.76 -14.77
C HIS A 169 32.67 -0.63 -14.90
N HIS A 170 31.88 -1.69 -14.75
CA HIS A 170 32.13 -2.97 -15.41
C HIS A 170 30.77 -3.68 -15.56
N ALA A 171 30.12 -3.63 -16.72
CA ALA A 171 30.50 -4.42 -17.89
C ALA A 171 30.74 -5.90 -17.53
N THR A 172 29.66 -6.67 -17.58
CA THR A 172 29.52 -7.93 -18.32
C THR A 172 30.80 -8.70 -18.71
N THR A 173 30.91 -9.94 -18.21
CA THR A 173 31.21 -11.22 -18.93
C THR A 173 32.39 -12.07 -18.41
N ALA A 174 32.02 -13.32 -18.04
CA ALA A 174 32.77 -14.60 -18.06
C ALA A 174 33.97 -14.78 -17.08
N VAL A 175 34.34 -15.97 -16.60
CA VAL A 175 34.29 -17.34 -17.14
C VAL A 175 34.17 -18.33 -15.96
N PHE A 176 33.29 -19.33 -16.04
CA PHE A 176 33.40 -20.52 -15.17
C PHE A 176 34.43 -21.47 -15.78
N GLY A 177 35.57 -21.64 -15.10
CA GLY A 177 36.56 -22.69 -15.35
C GLY A 177 37.07 -23.22 -14.01
N GLY A 178 36.92 -24.53 -13.78
CA GLY A 178 37.51 -25.26 -12.64
C GLY A 178 39.06 -25.27 -12.68
N PRO A 179 39.78 -26.01 -11.80
CA PRO A 179 39.42 -27.36 -11.35
C PRO A 179 39.68 -27.66 -9.85
N ARG A 180 39.11 -28.75 -9.35
CA ARG A 180 39.80 -29.75 -8.51
C ARG A 180 39.19 -31.13 -8.76
#